data_AF-A0A963CJX3-F1
#
_entry.id   AF-A0A963CJX3-F1
#
_cell.length_a   1.000
_cell.length_b   1.000
_cell.length_c   1.000
_cell.angle_alpha   90.00
_cell.angle_beta   90.00
_cell.angle_gamma   90.00
#
_symmetry.space_group_name_H-M   'P 1'
#
loop_
_entity.id
_entity.type
_entity.pdbx_description
1 polymer ?
#
loop_
_entity_poly.entity_id
_entity_poly.type
_entity_poly.pdbx_seq_one_letter_code
_entity_poly.pdbx_strand_id
1 'polypeptide(L)'
;LAASRSPRQIGAELYGHGGVEAELEILSLMIESLRRAGIEDIYLDLGHVGIFRGLSSQAGFDQRQEHALFAALQRKAIPEISGLLADYGTDEPTAGMLVSLAELSGGDALKVAADRLAGASQPVQHALDELRRLAGLLNKRYPDLPVHYDLAELRGYHYHTGVMFAAYVPGMGQEVARGGRYDDIGKLFGRARPACGFSADLNLLLKLGGGRHQVEKAILAPAVDDPVLLRRVQQLRSAGRQVIQALPGQPGDAEEMGCSEVLEQQGADWVVVAHASWNLKQEIQESTE
;
A
#
# COMPACT_ATOMS: atom_id res chain seq x y z
N LEU A 1 7.29 14.67 3.65
CA LEU A 1 6.92 14.53 2.21
C LEU A 1 5.45 14.92 2.08
N ALA A 2 5.13 15.97 1.33
CA ALA A 2 3.73 16.32 1.07
C ALA A 2 3.14 15.27 0.11
N ALA A 3 1.89 14.85 0.35
CA ALA A 3 1.19 13.91 -0.51
C ALA A 3 1.09 14.48 -1.95
N SER A 4 1.33 13.66 -2.96
CA SER A 4 1.19 14.05 -4.36
C SER A 4 -0.26 14.45 -4.65
N ARG A 5 -0.45 15.55 -5.39
CA ARG A 5 -1.77 15.95 -5.91
C ARG A 5 -2.17 15.20 -7.20
N SER A 6 -1.27 14.38 -7.73
CA SER A 6 -1.48 13.55 -8.92
C SER A 6 -0.92 12.14 -8.68
N PRO A 7 -1.51 11.36 -7.75
CA PRO A 7 -1.07 9.99 -7.48
C PRO A 7 -1.36 9.08 -8.68
N ARG A 8 -0.52 8.06 -8.90
CA ARG A 8 -0.83 6.99 -9.86
C ARG A 8 -1.40 5.82 -9.08
N GLN A 9 -2.70 5.86 -8.86
CA GLN A 9 -3.36 4.88 -8.02
C GLN A 9 -3.43 3.52 -8.72
N ILE A 10 -3.02 2.50 -7.99
CA ILE A 10 -3.23 1.08 -8.33
C ILE A 10 -3.98 0.42 -7.18
N GLY A 11 -4.68 -0.67 -7.46
CA GLY A 11 -5.49 -1.35 -6.44
C GLY A 11 -6.30 -2.49 -7.03
N ALA A 12 -7.06 -3.14 -6.16
CA ALA A 12 -7.99 -4.20 -6.54
C ALA A 12 -9.24 -4.13 -5.67
N GLU A 13 -10.36 -4.51 -6.26
CA GLU A 13 -11.69 -4.49 -5.63
C GLU A 13 -12.35 -5.86 -5.75
N LEU A 14 -12.89 -6.35 -4.65
CA LEU A 14 -13.65 -7.60 -4.59
C LEU A 14 -15.11 -7.27 -4.29
N TYR A 15 -15.99 -7.60 -5.23
CA TYR A 15 -17.44 -7.42 -5.12
C TYR A 15 -18.17 -8.76 -4.96
N GLY A 16 -19.18 -8.78 -4.11
CA GLY A 16 -20.15 -9.87 -4.02
C GLY A 16 -19.93 -10.88 -2.89
N HIS A 17 -18.94 -10.69 -2.01
CA HIS A 17 -18.74 -11.52 -0.82
C HIS A 17 -18.70 -10.68 0.45
N GLY A 18 -19.57 -11.01 1.41
CA GLY A 18 -19.76 -10.25 2.65
C GLY A 18 -18.98 -10.76 3.85
N GLY A 19 -18.35 -11.93 3.76
CA GLY A 19 -17.58 -12.50 4.86
C GLY A 19 -16.12 -12.07 4.86
N VAL A 20 -15.47 -12.24 6.01
CA VAL A 20 -14.05 -11.93 6.29
C VAL A 20 -13.06 -12.53 5.29
N GLU A 21 -13.48 -13.56 4.53
CA GLU A 21 -12.66 -14.16 3.48
C GLU A 21 -12.32 -13.15 2.37
N ALA A 22 -13.22 -12.20 2.10
CA ALA A 22 -12.97 -11.14 1.12
C ALA A 22 -11.90 -10.17 1.63
N GLU A 23 -11.99 -9.73 2.89
CA GLU A 23 -10.98 -8.90 3.52
C GLU A 23 -9.63 -9.60 3.56
N LEU A 24 -9.59 -10.87 3.95
CA LEU A 24 -8.36 -11.65 3.98
C LEU A 24 -7.73 -11.74 2.58
N GLU A 25 -8.51 -11.97 1.53
CA GLU A 25 -8.00 -12.04 0.15
C GLU A 25 -7.44 -10.70 -0.33
N ILE A 26 -8.18 -9.61 -0.13
CA ILE A 26 -7.74 -8.25 -0.49
C ILE A 26 -6.50 -7.83 0.29
N LEU A 27 -6.46 -8.10 1.61
CA LEU A 27 -5.29 -7.84 2.45
C LEU A 27 -4.08 -8.67 2.01
N SER A 28 -4.29 -9.96 1.73
CA SER A 28 -3.26 -10.84 1.19
C SER A 28 -2.69 -10.28 -0.12
N LEU A 29 -3.54 -9.90 -1.06
CA LEU A 29 -3.13 -9.33 -2.33
C LEU A 29 -2.37 -8.01 -2.13
N MET A 30 -2.80 -7.15 -1.21
CA MET A 30 -2.10 -5.91 -0.87
C MET A 30 -0.69 -6.20 -0.32
N ILE A 31 -0.57 -7.08 0.69
CA ILE A 31 0.70 -7.44 1.31
C ILE A 31 1.66 -8.04 0.27
N GLU A 32 1.19 -8.98 -0.54
CA GLU A 32 2.01 -9.60 -1.59
C GLU A 32 2.40 -8.61 -2.69
N SER A 33 1.53 -7.64 -3.03
CA SER A 33 1.85 -6.57 -3.97
C SER A 33 2.96 -5.65 -3.44
N LEU A 34 2.91 -5.29 -2.15
CA LEU A 34 3.96 -4.50 -1.51
C LEU A 34 5.30 -5.25 -1.48
N ARG A 35 5.29 -6.53 -1.08
CA ARG A 35 6.48 -7.40 -1.11
C ARG A 35 7.06 -7.55 -2.52
N ARG A 36 6.20 -7.75 -3.52
CA ARG A 36 6.60 -7.79 -4.94
C ARG A 36 7.21 -6.49 -5.42
N ALA A 37 6.78 -5.36 -4.87
CA ALA A 37 7.41 -4.08 -5.14
C ALA A 37 8.76 -3.91 -4.44
N GLY A 38 9.20 -4.83 -3.58
CA GLY A 38 10.46 -4.74 -2.83
C GLY A 38 10.30 -4.10 -1.44
N ILE A 39 9.07 -3.99 -0.93
CA ILE A 39 8.77 -3.41 0.38
C ILE A 39 8.53 -4.56 1.38
N GLU A 40 9.51 -4.84 2.22
CA GLU A 40 9.49 -6.00 3.13
C GLU A 40 9.06 -5.63 4.56
N ASP A 41 9.55 -4.51 5.09
CA ASP A 41 9.24 -4.01 6.44
C ASP A 41 7.85 -3.35 6.52
N ILE A 42 6.81 -4.17 6.41
CA ILE A 42 5.41 -3.74 6.42
C ILE A 42 4.85 -3.82 7.85
N TYR A 43 4.23 -2.74 8.30
CA TYR A 43 3.43 -2.69 9.53
C TYR A 43 1.96 -2.51 9.14
N LEU A 44 1.11 -3.46 9.52
CA LEU A 44 -0.32 -3.40 9.23
C LEU A 44 -1.05 -2.76 10.40
N ASP A 45 -1.97 -1.84 10.13
CA ASP A 45 -2.90 -1.29 11.09
C ASP A 45 -4.33 -1.68 10.70
N LEU A 46 -5.11 -2.20 11.64
CA LEU A 46 -6.47 -2.70 11.44
C LEU A 46 -7.46 -1.98 12.36
N GLY A 47 -8.58 -1.53 11.79
CA GLY A 47 -9.67 -0.90 12.52
C GLY A 47 -11.03 -1.34 12.01
N HIS A 48 -12.11 -0.89 12.65
CA HIS A 48 -13.47 -1.23 12.23
C HIS A 48 -14.48 -0.11 12.57
N VAL A 49 -15.05 0.54 11.55
CA VAL A 49 -15.97 1.69 11.75
C VAL A 49 -17.21 1.35 12.55
N GLY A 50 -17.65 0.09 12.49
CA GLY A 50 -18.79 -0.44 13.23
C GLY A 50 -18.67 -0.32 14.76
N ILE A 51 -17.46 -0.24 15.31
CA ILE A 51 -17.25 -0.10 16.76
C ILE A 51 -17.72 1.28 17.23
N PHE A 52 -17.17 2.35 16.64
CA PHE A 52 -17.59 3.71 16.97
C PHE A 52 -19.07 3.94 16.64
N ARG A 53 -19.53 3.53 15.44
CA ARG A 53 -20.95 3.60 15.05
C ARG A 53 -21.87 2.93 16.06
N GLY A 54 -21.52 1.72 16.48
CA GLY A 54 -22.32 0.95 17.43
C GLY A 54 -22.37 1.62 18.80
N LEU A 55 -21.26 2.18 19.29
CA LEU A 55 -21.24 2.92 20.55
C LEU A 55 -21.99 4.26 20.45
N SER A 56 -21.85 5.01 19.35
CA SER A 56 -22.62 6.24 19.13
C SER A 56 -24.12 5.97 19.06
N SER A 57 -24.52 4.89 18.38
CA SER A 57 -25.91 4.46 18.33
C SER A 57 -26.41 3.97 19.70
N GLN A 58 -25.58 3.27 20.46
CA GLN A 58 -25.92 2.82 21.83
C GLN A 58 -26.13 4.01 22.78
N ALA A 59 -25.33 5.07 22.64
CA ALA A 59 -25.47 6.31 23.38
C ALA A 59 -26.65 7.18 22.92
N GLY A 60 -27.29 6.84 21.79
CA GLY A 60 -28.40 7.60 21.22
C GLY A 60 -28.00 8.96 20.66
N PHE A 61 -26.75 9.14 20.22
CA PHE A 61 -26.27 10.42 19.71
C PHE A 61 -26.95 10.84 18.41
N ASP A 62 -27.23 12.14 18.30
CA ASP A 62 -27.58 12.76 17.03
C ASP A 62 -26.33 12.94 16.14
N GLN A 63 -26.55 13.31 14.88
CA GLN A 63 -25.47 13.48 13.90
C GLN A 63 -24.43 14.54 14.32
N ARG A 64 -24.84 15.59 15.05
CA ARG A 64 -23.93 16.65 15.49
C ARG A 64 -23.06 16.17 16.64
N GLN A 65 -23.66 15.48 17.60
CA GLN A 65 -22.97 14.87 18.74
C GLN A 65 -21.94 13.84 18.26
N GLU A 66 -22.36 12.95 17.36
CA GLU A 66 -21.50 11.94 16.75
C GLU A 66 -20.31 12.60 16.01
N HIS A 67 -20.55 13.64 15.21
CA HIS A 67 -19.51 14.32 14.45
C HIS A 67 -18.50 15.05 15.34
N ALA A 68 -18.95 15.71 16.41
CA ALA A 68 -18.06 16.37 17.36
C ALA A 68 -17.20 15.35 18.12
N LEU A 69 -17.81 14.25 18.58
CA LEU A 69 -17.09 13.18 19.26
C LEU A 69 -16.08 12.49 18.34
N PHE A 70 -16.46 12.24 17.09
CA PHE A 70 -15.60 11.74 16.03
C PHE A 70 -14.34 12.60 15.87
N ALA A 71 -14.50 13.93 15.78
CA ALA A 71 -13.39 14.86 15.62
C ALA A 71 -12.45 14.91 16.84
N ALA A 72 -12.99 14.70 18.05
CA ALA A 72 -12.19 14.59 19.27
C ALA A 72 -11.44 13.24 19.32
N LEU A 73 -12.08 12.13 18.95
CA LEU A 73 -11.50 10.79 18.89
C LEU A 73 -10.35 10.69 17.87
N GLN A 74 -10.50 11.27 16.67
CA GLN A 74 -9.41 11.28 15.68
C GLN A 74 -8.13 11.95 16.18
N ARG A 75 -8.25 12.91 17.10
CA ARG A 75 -7.11 13.59 17.74
C ARG A 75 -6.70 12.92 19.05
N LYS A 76 -7.39 11.86 19.47
CA LYS A 76 -7.24 11.17 20.77
C LYS A 76 -7.31 12.16 21.94
N ALA A 77 -8.19 13.17 21.84
CA ALA A 77 -8.31 14.26 22.80
C ALA A 77 -9.16 13.84 24.02
N ILE A 78 -8.62 12.94 24.87
CA ILE A 78 -9.36 12.35 26.00
C ILE A 78 -10.09 13.38 26.87
N PRO A 79 -9.49 14.53 27.29
CA PRO A 79 -10.21 15.52 28.08
C PRO A 79 -11.43 16.12 27.35
N GLU A 80 -11.31 16.36 26.04
CA GLU A 80 -12.38 16.88 25.20
C GLU A 80 -13.48 15.82 25.01
N ILE A 81 -13.09 14.56 24.76
CA ILE A 81 -14.00 13.41 24.68
C ILE A 81 -14.84 13.32 25.96
N SER A 82 -14.19 13.29 27.13
CA SER A 82 -14.88 13.21 28.42
C SER A 82 -15.82 14.39 28.67
N GLY A 83 -15.40 15.61 28.28
CA GLY A 83 -16.24 16.81 28.36
C GLY A 83 -17.51 16.70 27.50
N LEU A 84 -17.37 16.31 26.23
CA LEU A 84 -18.51 16.11 25.33
C LEU A 84 -19.48 15.05 25.87
N LEU A 85 -18.97 13.92 26.36
CA LEU A 85 -19.82 12.84 26.88
C LEU A 85 -20.63 13.27 28.12
N ALA A 86 -20.03 14.09 28.98
CA ALA A 86 -20.70 14.68 30.14
C ALA A 86 -21.78 15.69 29.70
N ASP A 87 -21.48 16.56 28.75
CA ASP A 87 -22.43 17.54 28.20
C ASP A 87 -23.63 16.86 27.52
N TYR A 88 -23.41 15.70 26.91
CA TYR A 88 -24.46 14.91 26.27
C TYR A 88 -25.32 14.12 27.27
N GLY A 89 -24.92 14.06 28.55
CA GLY A 89 -25.59 13.25 29.57
C GLY A 89 -25.47 11.75 29.30
N THR A 90 -24.36 11.31 28.71
CA THR A 90 -24.11 9.89 28.40
C THR A 90 -24.01 9.08 29.69
N ASP A 91 -24.61 7.89 29.73
CA ASP A 91 -24.48 7.00 30.88
C ASP A 91 -23.02 6.59 31.11
N GLU A 92 -22.64 6.40 32.38
CA GLU A 92 -21.26 6.11 32.79
C GLU A 92 -20.67 4.87 32.08
N PRO A 93 -21.39 3.73 31.93
CA PRO A 93 -20.89 2.58 31.17
C PRO A 93 -20.54 2.93 29.71
N THR A 94 -21.45 3.57 28.98
CA THR A 94 -21.23 3.92 27.57
C THR A 94 -20.16 4.99 27.40
N ALA A 95 -20.13 5.98 28.30
CA ALA A 95 -19.08 6.99 28.33
C ALA A 95 -17.69 6.37 28.56
N GLY A 96 -17.57 5.45 29.51
CA GLY A 96 -16.32 4.72 29.77
C GLY A 96 -15.81 3.96 28.55
N MET A 97 -16.70 3.28 27.81
CA MET A 97 -16.36 2.60 26.56
C MET A 97 -15.87 3.57 25.48
N LEU A 98 -16.55 4.69 25.28
CA LEU A 98 -16.17 5.70 24.28
C LEU A 98 -14.84 6.39 24.60
N VAL A 99 -14.58 6.71 25.87
CA VAL A 99 -13.27 7.21 26.31
C VAL A 99 -12.19 6.16 26.05
N SER A 100 -12.48 4.89 26.33
CA SER A 100 -11.50 3.82 26.18
C SER A 100 -11.05 3.60 24.74
N LEU A 101 -11.89 3.93 23.73
CA LEU A 101 -11.50 3.80 22.32
C LEU A 101 -10.22 4.58 22.00
N ALA A 102 -10.04 5.77 22.57
CA ALA A 102 -8.84 6.59 22.34
C ALA A 102 -7.54 5.90 22.77
N GLU A 103 -7.64 4.94 23.70
CA GLU A 103 -6.51 4.18 24.25
C GLU A 103 -6.41 2.77 23.66
N LEU A 104 -7.43 2.28 22.96
CA LEU A 104 -7.47 0.95 22.34
C LEU A 104 -6.72 0.96 20.99
N SER A 105 -5.42 1.23 21.08
CA SER A 105 -4.48 1.29 19.96
C SER A 105 -3.19 0.55 20.32
N GLY A 106 -2.77 -0.41 19.49
CA GLY A 106 -1.60 -1.25 19.73
C GLY A 106 -1.80 -2.72 19.35
N GLY A 107 -0.75 -3.53 19.49
CA GLY A 107 -0.79 -4.96 19.14
C GLY A 107 -1.70 -5.81 20.04
N ASP A 108 -1.95 -5.38 21.28
CA ASP A 108 -2.82 -6.05 22.25
C ASP A 108 -4.20 -5.40 22.38
N ALA A 109 -4.50 -4.35 21.61
CA ALA A 109 -5.74 -3.58 21.75
C ALA A 109 -7.00 -4.44 21.59
N LEU A 110 -7.03 -5.43 20.69
CA LEU A 110 -8.17 -6.36 20.56
C LEU A 110 -8.40 -7.24 21.80
N LYS A 111 -7.33 -7.57 22.52
CA LYS A 111 -7.42 -8.33 23.77
C LYS A 111 -7.98 -7.44 24.87
N VAL A 112 -7.43 -6.24 25.03
CA VAL A 112 -7.88 -5.26 26.04
C VAL A 112 -9.34 -4.83 25.79
N ALA A 113 -9.74 -4.73 24.53
CA ALA A 113 -11.11 -4.38 24.14
C ALA A 113 -12.15 -5.42 24.59
N ALA A 114 -11.76 -6.70 24.77
CA ALA A 114 -12.69 -7.72 25.26
C ALA A 114 -13.25 -7.39 26.66
N ASP A 115 -12.40 -6.82 27.52
CA ASP A 115 -12.81 -6.41 28.86
C ASP A 115 -13.44 -5.01 28.84
N ARG A 116 -12.79 -4.05 28.16
CA ARG A 116 -13.21 -2.64 28.18
C ARG A 116 -14.53 -2.40 27.45
N LEU A 117 -14.87 -3.21 26.46
CA LEU A 117 -16.09 -3.09 25.67
C LEU A 117 -17.09 -4.23 25.94
N ALA A 118 -16.96 -4.94 27.07
CA ALA A 118 -17.84 -6.07 27.41
C ALA A 118 -19.34 -5.68 27.49
N GLY A 119 -19.62 -4.44 27.91
CA GLY A 119 -20.98 -3.89 27.99
C GLY A 119 -21.51 -3.30 26.67
N ALA A 120 -20.77 -3.42 25.56
CA ALA A 120 -21.18 -2.85 24.29
C ALA A 120 -22.27 -3.70 23.62
N SER A 121 -23.11 -3.01 22.85
CA SER A 121 -24.23 -3.59 22.10
C SER A 121 -23.78 -4.65 21.09
N GLN A 122 -24.72 -5.50 20.66
CA GLN A 122 -24.45 -6.59 19.70
C GLN A 122 -23.73 -6.14 18.41
N PRO A 123 -24.05 -4.98 17.79
CA PRO A 123 -23.30 -4.49 16.63
C PRO A 123 -21.81 -4.24 16.92
N VAL A 124 -21.47 -3.75 18.12
CA VAL A 124 -20.07 -3.55 18.53
C VAL A 124 -19.37 -4.89 18.75
N GLN A 125 -20.05 -5.84 19.40
CA GLN A 125 -19.50 -7.19 19.59
C GLN A 125 -19.24 -7.88 18.24
N HIS A 126 -20.15 -7.75 17.27
CA HIS A 126 -19.98 -8.28 15.92
C HIS A 126 -18.73 -7.71 15.24
N ALA A 127 -18.54 -6.39 15.30
CA ALA A 127 -17.36 -5.72 14.73
C ALA A 127 -16.05 -6.20 15.38
N LEU A 128 -16.04 -6.39 16.70
CA LEU A 128 -14.88 -6.94 17.41
C LEU A 128 -14.60 -8.39 17.01
N ASP A 129 -15.64 -9.20 16.84
CA ASP A 129 -15.51 -10.60 16.43
C ASP A 129 -15.02 -10.73 14.98
N GLU A 130 -15.47 -9.86 14.07
CA GLU A 130 -14.94 -9.79 12.71
C GLU A 130 -13.44 -9.44 12.70
N LEU A 131 -13.02 -8.44 13.48
CA LEU A 131 -11.60 -8.10 13.62
C LEU A 131 -10.78 -9.26 14.23
N ARG A 132 -11.27 -9.91 15.30
CA ARG A 132 -10.60 -11.07 15.91
C ARG A 132 -10.47 -12.24 14.94
N ARG A 133 -11.52 -12.51 14.16
CA ARG A 133 -11.52 -13.58 13.16
C ARG A 133 -10.52 -13.26 12.05
N LEU A 134 -10.50 -12.02 11.54
CA LEU A 134 -9.54 -11.58 10.53
C LEU A 134 -8.11 -11.66 11.06
N ALA A 135 -7.86 -11.15 12.27
CA ALA A 135 -6.58 -11.22 12.96
C ALA A 135 -6.06 -12.67 13.06
N GLY A 136 -6.92 -13.60 13.49
CA GLY A 136 -6.57 -15.02 13.58
C GLY A 136 -6.24 -15.66 12.23
N LEU A 137 -6.93 -15.27 11.16
CA LEU A 137 -6.64 -15.73 9.80
C LEU A 137 -5.33 -15.14 9.25
N LEU A 138 -5.10 -13.85 9.48
CA LEU A 138 -3.87 -13.16 9.08
C LEU A 138 -2.66 -13.73 9.80
N ASN A 139 -2.72 -13.90 11.13
CA ASN A 139 -1.62 -14.45 11.90
C ASN A 139 -1.26 -15.89 11.48
N LYS A 140 -2.24 -16.69 11.03
CA LYS A 140 -1.97 -18.02 10.45
C LYS A 140 -1.28 -17.95 9.09
N ARG A 141 -1.61 -16.97 8.27
CA ARG A 141 -1.07 -16.83 6.90
C ARG A 141 0.27 -16.07 6.87
N TYR A 142 0.45 -15.12 7.78
CA TYR A 142 1.58 -14.21 7.88
C TYR A 142 2.02 -14.07 9.34
N PRO A 143 2.62 -15.11 9.94
CA PRO A 143 2.97 -15.12 11.37
C PRO A 143 3.99 -14.05 11.76
N ASP A 144 4.85 -13.64 10.83
CA ASP A 144 5.91 -12.65 11.07
C ASP A 144 5.47 -11.22 10.73
N LEU A 145 4.22 -11.00 10.29
CA LEU A 145 3.73 -9.66 9.95
C LEU A 145 3.35 -8.90 11.24
N PRO A 146 3.96 -7.75 11.54
CA PRO A 146 3.53 -6.89 12.63
C PRO A 146 2.14 -6.33 12.35
N VAL A 147 1.17 -6.68 13.20
CA VAL A 147 -0.21 -6.15 13.13
C VAL A 147 -0.50 -5.32 14.37
N HIS A 148 -0.91 -4.09 14.14
CA HIS A 148 -1.48 -3.17 15.11
C HIS A 148 -2.99 -3.08 14.90
N TYR A 149 -3.70 -2.80 15.98
CA TYR A 149 -5.12 -2.52 15.92
C TYR A 149 -5.35 -1.14 16.50
N ASP A 150 -6.13 -0.32 15.81
CA ASP A 150 -6.59 0.97 16.32
C ASP A 150 -8.12 1.00 16.21
N LEU A 151 -8.78 0.86 17.36
CA LEU A 151 -10.24 0.80 17.43
C LEU A 151 -10.88 2.20 17.38
N ALA A 152 -10.06 3.25 17.38
CA ALA A 152 -10.43 4.63 17.08
C ALA A 152 -9.95 5.08 15.69
N GLU A 153 -9.46 4.16 14.84
CA GLU A 153 -9.20 4.46 13.44
C GLU A 153 -10.52 4.72 12.72
N LEU A 154 -10.62 5.90 12.12
CA LEU A 154 -11.85 6.50 11.62
C LEU A 154 -11.64 7.27 10.29
N ARG A 155 -10.50 7.07 9.62
CA ARG A 155 -10.27 7.59 8.27
C ARG A 155 -11.26 6.98 7.29
N GLY A 156 -11.81 7.81 6.39
CA GLY A 156 -12.82 7.33 5.44
C GLY A 156 -14.10 6.84 6.13
N TYR A 157 -14.39 7.30 7.34
CA TYR A 157 -15.56 6.87 8.10
C TYR A 157 -16.87 6.95 7.35
N HIS A 158 -17.11 8.00 6.57
CA HIS A 158 -18.35 8.13 5.78
C HIS A 158 -18.39 7.21 4.55
N TYR A 159 -17.27 6.58 4.20
CA TYR A 159 -17.11 5.70 3.04
C TYR A 159 -17.12 4.22 3.44
N HIS A 160 -16.47 3.86 4.54
CA HIS A 160 -16.35 2.48 4.98
C HIS A 160 -17.60 1.97 5.73
N THR A 161 -17.86 0.67 5.63
CA THR A 161 -18.98 -0.01 6.31
C THR A 161 -18.54 -1.09 7.30
N GLY A 162 -17.26 -1.47 7.32
CA GLY A 162 -16.73 -2.52 8.20
C GLY A 162 -15.26 -2.34 8.53
N VAL A 163 -14.48 -3.42 8.36
CA VAL A 163 -13.02 -3.42 8.54
C VAL A 163 -12.36 -2.37 7.66
N MET A 164 -11.37 -1.68 8.23
CA MET A 164 -10.45 -0.79 7.54
C MET A 164 -9.02 -1.24 7.83
N PHE A 165 -8.12 -0.98 6.88
CA PHE A 165 -6.73 -1.33 7.04
C PHE A 165 -5.81 -0.38 6.31
N ALA A 166 -4.61 -0.21 6.86
CA ALA A 166 -3.54 0.56 6.24
C ALA A 166 -2.20 -0.15 6.46
N ALA A 167 -1.33 -0.06 5.46
CA ALA A 167 0.04 -0.54 5.54
C ALA A 167 1.00 0.64 5.68
N TYR A 168 1.96 0.50 6.58
CA TYR A 168 2.99 1.49 6.87
C TYR A 168 4.37 0.87 6.72
N VAL A 169 5.36 1.74 6.52
CA VAL A 169 6.78 1.37 6.50
C VAL A 169 7.56 2.29 7.45
N PRO A 170 8.66 1.82 8.05
CA PRO A 170 9.49 2.64 8.92
C PRO A 170 9.94 3.96 8.27
N GLY A 171 9.98 5.02 9.07
CA GLY A 171 10.43 6.34 8.61
C GLY A 171 9.42 7.12 7.76
N MET A 172 8.23 6.57 7.51
CA MET A 172 7.13 7.29 6.85
C MET A 172 5.94 7.50 7.80
N GLY A 173 5.47 8.75 7.88
CA GLY A 173 4.25 9.11 8.62
C GLY A 173 2.96 8.98 7.80
N GLN A 174 3.02 8.39 6.60
CA GLN A 174 1.87 8.18 5.72
C GLN A 174 1.81 6.70 5.33
N GLU A 175 0.59 6.20 5.14
CA GLU A 175 0.37 4.85 4.65
C GLU A 175 0.90 4.67 3.22
N VAL A 176 1.43 3.48 2.92
CA VAL A 176 1.89 3.09 1.57
C VAL A 176 0.78 2.42 0.76
N ALA A 177 -0.18 1.82 1.46
CA ALA A 177 -1.41 1.26 0.91
C ALA A 177 -2.51 1.34 1.96
N ARG A 178 -3.77 1.41 1.53
CA ARG A 178 -4.94 1.39 2.41
C ARG A 178 -6.14 0.77 1.74
N GLY A 179 -7.07 0.32 2.55
CA GLY A 179 -8.29 -0.30 2.07
C GLY A 179 -9.29 -0.56 3.18
N GLY A 180 -10.34 -1.27 2.82
CA GLY A 180 -11.40 -1.65 3.74
C GLY A 180 -12.68 -2.06 3.03
N ARG A 181 -13.69 -2.39 3.83
CA ARG A 181 -15.05 -2.73 3.37
C ARG A 181 -15.91 -1.48 3.16
N TYR A 182 -16.71 -1.45 2.10
CA TYR A 182 -17.56 -0.33 1.69
C TYR A 182 -18.83 -0.80 0.94
N ASP A 183 -19.68 -1.60 1.59
CA ASP A 183 -20.83 -2.27 0.95
C ASP A 183 -21.88 -1.32 0.34
N ASP A 184 -21.83 -0.04 0.72
CA ASP A 184 -22.86 0.96 0.42
C ASP A 184 -22.62 1.75 -0.87
N ILE A 185 -21.46 1.66 -1.53
CA ILE A 185 -21.20 2.39 -2.79
C ILE A 185 -22.22 2.04 -3.87
N GLY A 186 -22.61 0.77 -3.96
CA GLY A 186 -23.58 0.30 -4.94
C GLY A 186 -24.98 0.88 -4.74
N LYS A 187 -25.32 1.43 -3.57
CA LYS A 187 -26.64 2.06 -3.31
C LYS A 187 -26.88 3.24 -4.25
N LEU A 188 -25.85 4.04 -4.54
CA LEU A 188 -25.94 5.17 -5.46
C LEU A 188 -26.23 4.75 -6.92
N PHE A 189 -25.92 3.49 -7.27
CA PHE A 189 -26.10 2.92 -8.60
C PHE A 189 -27.25 1.91 -8.66
N GLY A 190 -28.13 1.88 -7.64
CA GLY A 190 -29.33 1.04 -7.60
C GLY A 190 -29.12 -0.43 -7.21
N ARG A 191 -27.92 -0.82 -6.78
CA ARG A 191 -27.63 -2.20 -6.36
C ARG A 191 -26.52 -2.26 -5.30
N ALA A 192 -26.91 -2.24 -4.03
CA ALA A 192 -25.97 -2.53 -2.94
C ALA A 192 -25.42 -3.95 -3.08
N ARG A 193 -24.10 -4.10 -3.02
CA ARG A 193 -23.41 -5.40 -3.02
C ARG A 193 -22.23 -5.30 -2.08
N PRO A 194 -21.95 -6.34 -1.29
CA PRO A 194 -20.78 -6.35 -0.44
C PRO A 194 -19.51 -6.07 -1.25
N ALA A 195 -18.64 -5.21 -0.74
CA ALA A 195 -17.46 -4.76 -1.45
C ALA A 195 -16.31 -4.46 -0.49
N CYS A 196 -15.11 -4.92 -0.82
CA CYS A 196 -13.89 -4.53 -0.13
C CYS A 196 -12.74 -4.39 -1.12
N GLY A 197 -11.70 -3.67 -0.71
CA GLY A 197 -10.70 -3.20 -1.64
C GLY A 197 -9.47 -2.61 -1.01
N PHE A 198 -8.44 -2.42 -1.82
CA PHE A 198 -7.27 -1.64 -1.43
C PHE A 198 -6.76 -0.79 -2.58
N SER A 199 -6.00 0.24 -2.22
CA SER A 199 -5.26 1.06 -3.16
C SER A 199 -3.89 1.49 -2.62
N ALA A 200 -2.97 1.78 -3.54
CA ALA A 200 -1.63 2.28 -3.28
C ALA A 200 -1.22 3.29 -4.37
N ASP A 201 -0.25 4.16 -4.09
CA ASP A 201 0.35 5.05 -5.10
C ASP A 201 1.56 4.37 -5.74
N LEU A 202 1.47 4.01 -7.02
CA LEU A 202 2.53 3.36 -7.78
C LEU A 202 3.85 4.15 -7.74
N ASN A 203 3.80 5.49 -7.73
CA ASN A 203 5.02 6.29 -7.65
C ASN A 203 5.72 6.12 -6.29
N LEU A 204 4.93 5.99 -5.22
CA LEU A 204 5.45 5.72 -3.88
C LEU A 204 6.04 4.31 -3.81
N LEU A 205 5.37 3.32 -4.39
CA LEU A 205 5.88 1.95 -4.44
C LEU A 205 7.20 1.86 -5.20
N LEU A 206 7.32 2.51 -6.37
CA LEU A 206 8.57 2.57 -7.14
C LEU A 206 9.71 3.22 -6.35
N LYS A 207 9.39 4.26 -5.57
CA LYS A 207 10.37 4.97 -4.75
C LYS A 207 10.87 4.13 -3.57
N LEU A 208 9.97 3.41 -2.91
CA LEU A 208 10.28 2.61 -1.72
C LEU A 208 10.87 1.24 -2.06
N GLY A 209 10.41 0.67 -3.16
CA GLY A 209 10.74 -0.67 -3.60
C GLY A 209 12.21 -0.94 -3.87
N GLY A 210 13.04 0.11 -3.90
CA GLY A 210 14.49 0.00 -4.03
C GLY A 210 14.94 -0.73 -5.30
N GLY A 211 14.00 -0.96 -6.24
CA GLY A 211 14.21 -1.74 -7.45
C GLY A 211 15.30 -1.08 -8.26
N ARG A 212 16.53 -1.54 -8.06
CA ARG A 212 17.60 -1.39 -9.04
C ARG A 212 17.13 -2.19 -10.24
N HIS A 213 16.35 -1.56 -11.11
CA HIS A 213 16.36 -1.96 -12.50
C HIS A 213 17.83 -1.82 -12.90
N GLN A 214 18.54 -2.95 -12.97
CA GLN A 214 19.69 -3.01 -13.86
C GLN A 214 19.10 -2.62 -15.21
N VAL A 215 19.30 -1.37 -15.59
CA VAL A 215 19.07 -0.96 -16.96
C VAL A 215 20.00 -1.87 -17.73
N GLU A 216 19.43 -2.87 -18.43
CA GLU A 216 20.22 -3.66 -19.36
C GLU A 216 20.89 -2.64 -20.27
N LYS A 217 22.21 -2.60 -20.18
CA LYS A 217 22.99 -1.53 -20.78
C LYS A 217 22.78 -1.61 -22.30
N ALA A 218 22.62 -0.44 -22.92
CA ALA A 218 22.32 -0.37 -24.33
C ALA A 218 23.51 -0.88 -25.18
N ILE A 219 23.20 -1.36 -26.37
CA ILE A 219 24.16 -1.77 -27.39
C ILE A 219 24.18 -0.70 -28.48
N LEU A 220 25.35 -0.19 -28.84
CA LEU A 220 25.50 0.70 -29.99
C LEU A 220 25.68 -0.10 -31.27
N ALA A 221 24.81 0.11 -32.26
CA ALA A 221 24.96 -0.38 -33.62
C ALA A 221 25.57 0.72 -34.52
N PRO A 222 26.59 0.44 -35.34
CA PRO A 222 27.21 1.46 -36.18
C PRO A 222 26.33 1.87 -37.37
N ALA A 223 26.57 3.06 -37.93
CA ALA A 223 25.83 3.63 -39.05
C ALA A 223 26.25 3.02 -40.40
N VAL A 224 26.10 1.70 -40.54
CA VAL A 224 26.48 0.93 -41.73
C VAL A 224 25.23 0.36 -42.39
N ASP A 225 25.14 0.49 -43.72
CA ASP A 225 24.08 -0.12 -44.51
C ASP A 225 24.42 -1.59 -44.81
N ASP A 226 24.19 -2.47 -43.83
CA ASP A 226 24.42 -3.92 -43.93
C ASP A 226 23.16 -4.72 -43.54
N PRO A 227 22.56 -5.51 -44.46
CA PRO A 227 21.42 -6.36 -44.16
C PRO A 227 21.64 -7.36 -43.01
N VAL A 228 22.88 -7.84 -42.80
CA VAL A 228 23.23 -8.72 -41.69
C VAL A 228 23.14 -7.96 -40.36
N LEU A 229 23.69 -6.74 -40.31
CA LEU A 229 23.57 -5.85 -39.15
C LEU A 229 22.10 -5.60 -38.81
N LEU A 230 21.28 -5.24 -39.80
CA LEU A 230 19.86 -4.94 -39.59
C LEU A 230 19.10 -6.15 -39.00
N ARG A 231 19.36 -7.35 -39.50
CA ARG A 231 18.80 -8.59 -38.93
C ARG A 231 19.28 -8.81 -37.49
N ARG A 232 20.56 -8.57 -37.20
CA ARG A 232 21.12 -8.72 -35.85
C ARG A 232 20.50 -7.72 -34.86
N VAL A 233 20.34 -6.47 -35.27
CA VAL A 233 19.66 -5.42 -34.48
C VAL A 233 18.21 -5.81 -34.19
N GLN A 234 17.48 -6.32 -35.18
CA GLN A 234 16.11 -6.80 -34.97
C GLN A 234 16.04 -7.97 -33.98
N GLN A 235 16.94 -8.95 -34.10
CA GLN A 235 17.02 -10.08 -33.17
C GLN A 235 17.27 -9.61 -31.74
N LEU A 236 18.24 -8.72 -31.53
CA LEU A 236 18.58 -8.18 -30.21
C LEU A 236 17.39 -7.42 -29.59
N ARG A 237 16.75 -6.55 -30.36
CA ARG A 237 15.55 -5.83 -29.92
C ARG A 237 14.38 -6.77 -29.60
N SER A 238 14.18 -7.82 -30.40
CA SER A 238 13.14 -8.84 -30.13
C SER A 238 13.41 -9.66 -28.87
N ALA A 239 14.67 -9.76 -28.46
CA ALA A 239 15.09 -10.39 -27.21
C ALA A 239 15.03 -9.44 -26.00
N GLY A 240 14.50 -8.22 -26.15
CA GLY A 240 14.38 -7.23 -25.07
C GLY A 240 15.59 -6.33 -24.88
N ARG A 241 16.67 -6.54 -25.66
CA ARG A 241 17.88 -5.71 -25.58
C ARG A 241 17.63 -4.32 -26.15
N GLN A 242 18.15 -3.30 -25.48
CA GLN A 242 18.16 -1.93 -26.00
C GLN A 242 19.29 -1.78 -27.02
N VAL A 243 18.96 -1.40 -28.26
CA VAL A 243 19.94 -1.17 -29.33
C VAL A 243 19.76 0.23 -29.90
N ILE A 244 20.78 1.07 -29.73
CA ILE A 244 20.87 2.43 -30.27
C ILE A 244 21.58 2.35 -31.62
N GLN A 245 20.93 2.85 -32.67
CA GLN A 245 21.50 2.88 -34.01
C GLN A 245 22.21 4.22 -34.20
N ALA A 246 23.51 4.17 -34.47
CA ALA A 246 24.28 5.36 -34.84
C ALA A 246 23.75 5.95 -36.15
N LEU A 247 23.73 7.28 -36.22
CA LEU A 247 23.40 8.07 -37.41
C LEU A 247 24.68 8.49 -38.15
N PRO A 248 24.66 8.58 -39.49
CA PRO A 248 25.81 9.04 -40.27
C PRO A 248 26.30 10.42 -39.82
N GLY A 249 27.59 10.54 -39.53
CA GLY A 249 28.22 11.81 -39.12
C GLY A 249 27.87 12.28 -37.72
N GLN A 250 27.19 11.47 -36.90
CA GLN A 250 26.91 11.84 -35.51
C GLN A 250 28.21 12.00 -34.72
N PRO A 251 28.37 13.08 -33.93
CA PRO A 251 29.40 13.14 -32.91
C PRO A 251 28.98 12.27 -31.72
N GLY A 252 29.96 11.58 -31.12
CA GLY A 252 29.82 10.88 -29.86
C GLY A 252 29.96 9.35 -29.93
N ASP A 253 30.48 8.77 -28.86
CA ASP A 253 30.83 7.36 -28.76
C ASP A 253 29.79 6.54 -27.98
N ALA A 254 30.05 5.25 -27.80
CA ALA A 254 29.14 4.36 -27.07
C ALA A 254 28.89 4.81 -25.62
N GLU A 255 29.90 5.38 -24.96
CA GLU A 255 29.81 5.82 -23.57
C GLU A 255 28.89 7.04 -23.42
N GLU A 256 29.02 8.01 -24.31
CA GLU A 256 28.14 9.20 -24.34
C GLU A 256 26.67 8.83 -24.61
N MET A 257 26.43 7.70 -25.29
CA MET A 257 25.09 7.16 -25.55
C MET A 257 24.58 6.23 -24.44
N GLY A 258 25.33 6.07 -23.34
CA GLY A 258 24.98 5.14 -22.26
C GLY A 258 25.01 3.66 -22.69
N CYS A 259 25.72 3.35 -23.78
CA CYS A 259 25.95 1.98 -24.24
C CYS A 259 27.22 1.41 -23.59
N SER A 260 27.15 0.20 -23.07
CA SER A 260 28.34 -0.52 -22.59
C SER A 260 28.84 -1.58 -23.55
N GLU A 261 28.07 -1.83 -24.60
CA GLU A 261 28.34 -2.81 -25.62
C GLU A 261 28.21 -2.16 -27.00
N VAL A 262 28.94 -2.71 -27.97
CA VAL A 262 28.89 -2.28 -29.35
C VAL A 262 28.73 -3.49 -30.27
N LEU A 263 28.12 -3.30 -31.43
CA LEU A 263 28.12 -4.28 -32.51
C LEU A 263 29.36 -4.08 -33.37
N GLU A 264 30.21 -5.09 -33.40
CA GLU A 264 31.40 -5.14 -34.26
C GLU A 264 31.26 -6.22 -35.32
N GLN A 265 31.75 -5.92 -36.52
CA GLN A 265 31.77 -6.87 -37.61
C GLN A 265 32.91 -7.86 -37.40
N GLN A 266 32.58 -9.15 -37.31
CA GLN A 266 33.55 -10.25 -37.19
C GLN A 266 33.25 -11.28 -38.28
N GLY A 267 34.07 -11.27 -39.34
CA GLY A 267 33.81 -12.09 -40.52
C GLY A 267 32.55 -11.63 -41.26
N ALA A 268 31.60 -12.55 -41.46
CA ALA A 268 30.32 -12.27 -42.13
C ALA A 268 29.20 -11.87 -41.16
N ASP A 269 29.47 -11.86 -39.85
CA ASP A 269 28.47 -11.65 -38.80
C ASP A 269 28.75 -10.39 -37.96
N TRP A 270 27.73 -9.97 -37.22
CA TRP A 270 27.81 -8.86 -36.27
C TRP A 270 27.68 -9.39 -34.84
N VAL A 271 28.73 -9.18 -34.05
CA VAL A 271 28.87 -9.72 -32.69
C VAL A 271 28.79 -8.58 -31.68
N VAL A 272 28.11 -8.83 -30.57
CA VAL A 272 28.03 -7.89 -29.45
C VAL A 272 29.30 -8.04 -28.62
N VAL A 273 30.05 -6.95 -28.45
CA VAL A 273 31.26 -6.92 -27.64
C VAL A 273 31.18 -5.83 -26.58
N ALA A 274 31.89 -6.00 -25.47
CA ALA A 274 32.00 -4.98 -24.42
C ALA A 274 32.83 -3.79 -24.93
N HIS A 275 32.39 -2.57 -24.63
CA HIS A 275 33.11 -1.36 -25.01
C HIS A 275 34.35 -1.16 -24.11
N ALA A 276 35.54 -1.03 -24.72
CA ALA A 276 36.83 -1.11 -24.03
C ALA A 276 37.07 -0.03 -22.94
N SER A 277 36.44 1.16 -23.03
CA SER A 277 36.58 2.21 -21.99
C SER A 277 35.82 1.90 -20.69
N TRP A 278 34.93 0.91 -20.70
CA TRP A 278 34.03 0.61 -19.58
C TRP A 278 34.70 -0.25 -18.48
N ASN A 279 35.69 -1.08 -18.84
CA ASN A 279 36.39 -1.97 -17.89
C ASN A 279 37.31 -1.23 -16.90
N LEU A 280 37.87 -0.07 -17.29
CA LEU A 280 38.80 0.70 -16.46
C LEU A 280 38.14 1.40 -15.24
N LYS A 281 36.82 1.63 -15.26
CA LYS A 281 36.10 2.27 -14.15
C LYS A 281 35.59 1.28 -13.10
N GLN A 282 35.36 0.01 -13.45
CA GLN A 282 34.99 -1.02 -12.46
C GLN A 282 36.14 -1.36 -11.51
N GLU A 283 37.37 -1.48 -12.02
CA GLU A 283 38.56 -1.74 -11.18
C GLU A 283 38.86 -0.60 -10.18
N ILE A 284 38.55 0.65 -10.52
CA ILE A 284 38.75 1.80 -9.63
C ILE A 284 37.65 1.87 -8.55
N GLN A 285 36.42 1.46 -8.88
CA GLN A 285 35.30 1.54 -7.94
C GLN A 285 35.30 0.38 -6.93
N GLU A 286 35.80 -0.80 -7.30
CA GLU A 286 35.98 -1.94 -6.38
C GLU A 286 37.25 -1.85 -5.52
N SER A 287 38.23 -0.99 -5.87
CA SER A 287 39.45 -0.77 -5.08
C SER A 287 39.36 0.38 -4.08
N THR A 288 38.20 1.05 -4.00
CA THR A 288 37.96 2.17 -3.08
C THR A 288 36.80 1.93 -2.09
N GLU A 289 36.26 0.70 -2.03
CA GLU A 289 35.41 0.18 -0.94
C GLU A 289 36.23 -0.77 -0.04
#